data_AF-A0A6B2SKG3-F1
#
_entry.id   AF-A0A6B2SKG3-F1
#
_cell.length_a   1.000
_cell.length_b   1.000
_cell.length_c   1.000
_cell.angle_alpha   90.00
_cell.angle_beta   90.00
_cell.angle_gamma   90.00
#
_symmetry.space_group_name_H-M   'P 1'
#
loop_
_entity.id
_entity.type
_entity.pdbx_description
1 polymer ?
#
loop_
_entity_poly.entity_id
_entity_poly.type
_entity_poly.pdbx_seq_one_letter_code
_entity_poly.pdbx_strand_id
1 'polypeptide(L)'
;MSAWTRDLAMGIRFAAGGGREGWIRTILTAVGVGLGVALLLGAASVPNMLQNRDDRSVARTPATAMDGKPPKADDTTILVRDTGTEFHGRTLTGRFLKADGDHPVLPPGLDKIPAPGEMVVSPALRDLLDDPSNTLLKERFGKYRQTGTIGEAGLMSPLELYYYVGADPLTSAHGAHRVAGFGQDDSLPLDPFLMALVVLICVVLLTPVAIFIGTAVRFGGDRRDRRLAALRLVGA
;
A
#
# COMPACT_ATOMS: atom_id res chain seq x y z
N MET A 1 -42.71 17.75 -5.08
CA MET A 1 -41.87 16.53 -4.97
C MET A 1 -42.54 15.24 -5.47
N SER A 2 -43.82 15.22 -5.89
CA SER A 2 -44.53 13.98 -6.30
C SER A 2 -44.50 13.66 -7.80
N ALA A 3 -43.90 14.51 -8.64
CA ALA A 3 -43.77 14.29 -10.08
C ALA A 3 -42.56 13.39 -10.38
N TRP A 4 -41.41 13.69 -9.77
CA TRP A 4 -40.16 12.96 -9.97
C TRP A 4 -40.25 11.48 -9.57
N THR A 5 -40.95 11.17 -8.47
CA THR A 5 -41.19 9.79 -8.04
C THR A 5 -42.14 9.04 -8.97
N ARG A 6 -43.11 9.73 -9.60
CA ARG A 6 -44.00 9.15 -10.60
C ARG A 6 -43.28 8.87 -11.91
N ASP A 7 -42.39 9.75 -12.34
CA ASP A 7 -41.58 9.55 -13.54
C ASP A 7 -40.57 8.41 -13.35
N LEU A 8 -39.96 8.30 -12.17
CA LEU A 8 -39.13 7.15 -11.78
C LEU A 8 -39.93 5.85 -11.73
N ALA A 9 -41.12 5.87 -11.12
CA ALA A 9 -41.99 4.71 -11.05
C ALA A 9 -42.49 4.27 -12.43
N MET A 10 -42.83 5.22 -13.32
CA MET A 10 -43.18 4.91 -14.71
C MET A 10 -41.97 4.37 -15.49
N GLY A 11 -40.79 4.95 -15.32
CA GLY A 11 -39.55 4.47 -15.95
C GLY A 11 -39.21 3.04 -15.53
N ILE A 12 -39.33 2.72 -14.24
CA ILE A 12 -39.16 1.37 -13.69
C ILE A 12 -40.23 0.42 -14.25
N ARG A 13 -41.49 0.87 -14.36
CA ARG A 13 -42.60 0.06 -14.86
C ARG A 13 -42.51 -0.22 -16.37
N PHE A 14 -41.97 0.70 -17.16
CA PHE A 14 -41.68 0.46 -18.58
C PHE A 14 -40.45 -0.43 -18.79
N ALA A 15 -39.43 -0.32 -17.94
CA ALA A 15 -38.30 -1.25 -17.94
C ALA A 15 -38.74 -2.67 -17.53
N ALA A 16 -39.66 -2.78 -16.55
CA ALA A 16 -40.20 -4.06 -16.09
C ALA A 16 -41.26 -4.67 -17.02
N GLY A 17 -41.90 -3.89 -17.90
CA GLY A 17 -42.97 -4.35 -18.80
C GLY A 17 -42.50 -5.12 -20.05
N GLY A 18 -41.20 -5.35 -20.23
CA GLY A 18 -40.61 -5.93 -21.44
C GLY A 18 -40.69 -7.45 -21.60
N GLY A 19 -41.38 -8.16 -20.70
CA GLY A 19 -41.42 -9.62 -20.67
C GLY A 19 -40.20 -10.26 -19.98
N ARG A 20 -40.28 -11.57 -19.74
CA ARG A 20 -39.29 -12.38 -19.00
C ARG A 20 -37.87 -12.26 -19.59
N GLU A 21 -37.78 -12.09 -20.91
CA GLU A 21 -36.53 -11.94 -21.66
C GLU A 21 -35.87 -10.56 -21.48
N GLY A 22 -36.66 -9.49 -21.33
CA GLY A 22 -36.16 -8.15 -21.02
C GLY A 22 -35.62 -8.04 -19.59
N TRP A 23 -36.26 -8.72 -18.65
CA TRP A 23 -35.81 -8.81 -17.26
C TRP A 23 -34.49 -9.58 -17.14
N ILE A 24 -34.34 -10.71 -17.83
CA ILE A 24 -33.08 -11.49 -17.87
C ILE A 24 -31.95 -10.63 -18.43
N ARG A 25 -32.17 -9.90 -19.53
CA ARG A 25 -31.15 -9.01 -20.10
C ARG A 25 -30.73 -7.94 -19.11
N THR A 26 -31.69 -7.32 -18.42
CA THR A 26 -31.44 -6.25 -17.46
C THR A 26 -30.62 -6.74 -16.28
N ILE A 27 -30.97 -7.91 -15.72
CA ILE A 27 -30.21 -8.57 -14.65
C ILE A 27 -28.79 -8.90 -15.11
N LEU A 28 -28.61 -9.45 -16.31
CA LEU A 28 -27.28 -9.76 -16.85
C LEU A 28 -26.39 -8.50 -16.96
N THR A 29 -26.94 -7.38 -17.44
CA THR A 29 -26.21 -6.09 -17.47
C THR A 29 -25.85 -5.61 -16.08
N ALA A 30 -26.81 -5.64 -15.16
CA ALA A 30 -26.62 -5.12 -13.80
C ALA A 30 -25.54 -5.92 -13.06
N VAL A 31 -25.53 -7.25 -13.22
CA VAL A 31 -24.50 -8.12 -12.66
C VAL A 31 -23.14 -7.83 -13.30
N GLY A 32 -23.05 -7.70 -14.63
CA GLY A 32 -21.80 -7.38 -15.32
C GLY A 32 -21.19 -6.03 -14.88
N VAL A 33 -22.03 -4.99 -14.78
CA VAL A 33 -21.60 -3.67 -14.29
C VAL A 33 -21.19 -3.74 -12.82
N GLY A 34 -21.96 -4.42 -11.97
CA GLY A 34 -21.64 -4.59 -10.56
C GLY A 34 -20.30 -5.29 -10.33
N LEU A 35 -20.01 -6.34 -11.12
CA LEU A 35 -18.75 -7.08 -11.02
C LEU A 35 -17.55 -6.24 -11.49
N GLY A 36 -17.72 -5.43 -12.54
CA GLY A 36 -16.70 -4.48 -13.00
C GLY A 36 -16.40 -3.38 -11.98
N VAL A 37 -17.44 -2.80 -11.36
CA VAL A 37 -17.28 -1.79 -10.30
C VAL A 37 -16.63 -2.42 -9.06
N ALA A 38 -17.02 -3.63 -8.66
CA ALA A 38 -16.40 -4.32 -7.52
C ALA A 38 -14.91 -4.61 -7.74
N LEU A 39 -14.52 -5.01 -8.96
CA LEU A 39 -13.11 -5.19 -9.34
C LEU A 39 -12.34 -3.85 -9.32
N LEU A 40 -12.92 -2.78 -9.86
CA LEU A 40 -12.31 -1.43 -9.83
C LEU A 40 -12.15 -0.90 -8.40
N LEU A 41 -13.18 -1.05 -7.57
CA LEU A 41 -13.13 -0.66 -6.15
C LEU A 41 -12.12 -1.52 -5.39
N GLY A 42 -12.04 -2.82 -5.68
CA GLY A 42 -11.04 -3.72 -5.13
C GLY A 42 -9.62 -3.25 -5.49
N ALA A 43 -9.36 -2.98 -6.78
CA ALA A 43 -8.08 -2.46 -7.25
C ALA A 43 -7.74 -1.09 -6.64
N ALA A 44 -8.72 -0.18 -6.52
CA ALA A 44 -8.54 1.13 -5.90
C ALA A 44 -8.34 1.04 -4.37
N SER A 45 -8.84 -0.01 -3.72
CA SER A 45 -8.67 -0.20 -2.28
C SER A 45 -7.27 -0.67 -1.88
N VAL A 46 -6.57 -1.38 -2.77
CA VAL A 46 -5.21 -1.88 -2.52
C VAL A 46 -4.23 -0.76 -2.15
N PRO A 47 -4.06 0.33 -2.94
CA PRO A 47 -3.16 1.41 -2.56
C PRO A 47 -3.58 2.11 -1.27
N ASN A 48 -4.88 2.29 -1.04
CA ASN A 48 -5.38 2.98 0.16
C ASN A 48 -5.23 2.13 1.45
N MET A 49 -5.23 0.80 1.34
CA MET A 49 -4.93 -0.09 2.48
C MET A 49 -3.43 -0.16 2.80
N LEU A 50 -2.59 0.05 1.78
CA LEU A 50 -1.13 0.08 1.93
C LEU A 50 -0.65 1.40 2.54
N GLN A 51 -1.28 2.53 2.18
CA GLN A 51 -0.87 3.89 2.58
C GLN A 51 -0.66 4.09 4.10
N ASN A 52 -1.61 3.70 4.96
CA ASN A 52 -1.48 3.93 6.42
C ASN A 52 -0.36 3.10 7.09
N ARG A 53 0.02 1.95 6.51
CA ARG A 53 1.14 1.12 6.99
C ARG A 53 2.46 1.55 6.34
N ASP A 54 2.38 2.03 5.10
CA ASP A 54 3.52 2.52 4.35
C ASP A 54 4.05 3.81 4.94
N ASP A 55 3.23 4.76 5.40
CA ASP A 55 3.73 6.05 5.91
C ASP A 55 4.81 5.90 7.02
N ARG A 56 4.62 4.98 7.97
CA ARG A 56 5.61 4.71 9.04
C ARG A 56 6.77 3.85 8.55
N SER A 57 6.53 2.92 7.64
CA SER A 57 7.56 2.06 7.03
C SER A 57 8.49 2.87 6.11
N VAL A 58 7.93 3.79 5.34
CA VAL A 58 8.59 4.74 4.46
C VAL A 58 9.40 5.73 5.31
N ALA A 59 8.81 6.30 6.37
CA ALA A 59 9.51 7.22 7.26
C ALA A 59 10.78 6.63 7.89
N ARG A 60 10.83 5.31 8.14
CA ARG A 60 12.03 4.62 8.67
C ARG A 60 12.95 4.03 7.60
N THR A 61 12.58 4.13 6.32
CA THR A 61 13.42 3.64 5.22
C THR A 61 14.61 4.59 5.04
N PRO A 62 15.85 4.09 5.05
CA PRO A 62 17.01 4.89 4.73
C PRO A 62 16.85 5.52 3.35
N ALA A 63 16.87 6.85 3.27
CA ALA A 63 16.84 7.55 2.00
C ALA A 63 18.16 7.30 1.27
N THR A 64 18.12 6.49 0.22
CA THR A 64 19.25 6.31 -0.69
C THR A 64 19.25 7.44 -1.71
N ALA A 65 20.43 7.95 -2.08
CA ALA A 65 20.52 8.95 -3.12
C ALA A 65 19.96 8.39 -4.45
N MET A 66 19.13 9.19 -5.12
CA MET A 66 18.41 8.79 -6.33
C MET A 66 19.32 8.49 -7.54
N ASP A 67 20.59 8.91 -7.48
CA ASP A 67 21.61 8.66 -8.50
C ASP A 67 22.34 7.31 -8.32
N GLY A 68 21.94 6.51 -7.33
CA GLY A 68 22.53 5.21 -7.02
C GLY A 68 23.93 5.30 -6.42
N LYS A 69 24.43 6.51 -6.13
CA LYS A 69 25.73 6.71 -5.49
C LYS A 69 25.53 6.82 -3.99
N PRO A 70 26.33 6.12 -3.17
CA PRO A 70 26.26 6.32 -1.73
C PRO A 70 26.60 7.78 -1.41
N PRO A 71 25.84 8.43 -0.50
CA PRO A 71 26.17 9.78 -0.05
C PRO A 71 27.62 9.82 0.46
N LYS A 72 28.27 10.97 0.31
CA LYS A 72 29.60 11.21 0.88
C LYS A 72 29.49 11.33 2.40
N ALA A 73 30.55 10.99 3.12
CA ALA A 73 30.61 11.23 4.54
C ALA A 73 30.52 12.75 4.81
N ASP A 74 29.60 13.12 5.66
CA ASP A 74 29.31 14.48 6.09
C ASP A 74 28.85 14.47 7.55
N ASP A 75 28.82 15.65 8.19
CA ASP A 75 28.47 15.84 9.60
C ASP A 75 27.08 15.28 9.97
N THR A 76 26.20 15.24 8.98
CA THR A 76 24.81 14.77 9.11
C THR A 76 24.61 13.30 8.79
N THR A 77 25.60 12.63 8.20
CA THR A 77 25.39 11.27 7.69
C THR A 77 25.62 10.20 8.74
N ILE A 78 24.97 9.06 8.52
CA ILE A 78 25.14 7.87 9.36
C ILE A 78 25.40 6.63 8.50
N LEU A 79 26.11 5.67 9.05
CA LEU A 79 26.23 4.32 8.54
C LEU A 79 25.19 3.42 9.20
N VAL A 80 24.46 2.69 8.37
CA VAL A 80 23.42 1.76 8.78
C VAL A 80 23.71 0.38 8.24
N ARG A 81 23.52 -0.65 9.07
CA ARG A 81 23.51 -2.04 8.64
C ARG A 81 22.34 -2.76 9.28
N ASP A 82 21.49 -3.35 8.45
CA ASP A 82 20.38 -4.18 8.92
C ASP A 82 20.91 -5.44 9.62
N THR A 83 20.22 -5.82 10.68
CA THR A 83 20.47 -7.04 11.43
C THR A 83 19.14 -7.61 11.92
N GLY A 84 19.11 -8.90 12.17
CA GLY A 84 17.87 -9.56 12.56
C GLY A 84 18.19 -10.89 13.19
N THR A 85 17.29 -11.33 14.05
CA THR A 85 17.38 -12.65 14.67
C THR A 85 15.98 -13.16 14.98
N GLU A 86 15.88 -14.44 15.28
CA GLU A 86 14.64 -15.06 15.70
C GLU A 86 14.74 -15.56 17.13
N PHE A 87 13.62 -15.48 17.84
CA PHE A 87 13.46 -16.02 19.18
C PHE A 87 12.04 -16.55 19.37
N HIS A 88 11.91 -17.87 19.55
CA HIS A 88 10.62 -18.55 19.75
C HIS A 88 9.59 -18.23 18.65
N GLY A 89 10.00 -18.27 17.38
CA GLY A 89 9.13 -17.97 16.23
C GLY A 89 8.74 -16.49 16.09
N ARG A 90 9.32 -15.60 16.91
CA ARG A 90 9.17 -14.16 16.79
C ARG A 90 10.43 -13.58 16.15
N THR A 91 10.25 -12.78 15.10
CA THR A 91 11.34 -12.07 14.42
C THR A 91 11.67 -10.80 15.18
N LEU A 92 12.94 -10.65 15.54
CA LEU A 92 13.51 -9.44 16.10
C LEU A 92 14.32 -8.76 15.00
N THR A 93 13.86 -7.59 14.57
CA THR A 93 14.56 -6.82 13.54
C THR A 93 15.35 -5.72 14.20
N GLY A 94 16.51 -5.38 13.67
CA GLY A 94 17.28 -4.28 14.21
C GLY A 94 18.29 -3.69 13.23
N ARG A 95 18.98 -2.64 13.67
CA ARG A 95 19.99 -1.96 12.86
C ARG A 95 21.18 -1.58 13.70
N PHE A 96 22.36 -1.79 13.14
CA PHE A 96 23.58 -1.16 13.63
C PHE A 96 23.67 0.25 13.07
N LEU A 97 23.95 1.21 13.94
CA LEU A 97 24.10 2.62 13.62
C LEU A 97 25.51 3.10 14.00
N LYS A 98 26.07 3.98 13.19
CA LYS A 98 27.26 4.77 13.50
C LYS A 98 27.11 6.15 12.87
N ALA A 99 27.28 7.21 13.64
CA ALA A 99 27.35 8.55 13.10
C ALA A 99 28.70 8.78 12.40
N ASP A 100 28.71 9.44 11.24
CA ASP A 100 29.94 9.89 10.60
C ASP A 100 30.44 11.23 11.20
N GLY A 101 29.55 12.03 11.80
CA GLY A 101 29.85 13.32 12.44
C GLY A 101 29.04 13.62 13.71
N ASP A 102 29.00 14.89 14.11
CA ASP A 102 28.47 15.37 15.40
C ASP A 102 26.96 15.69 15.36
N HIS A 103 26.39 15.94 14.17
CA HIS A 103 24.95 16.24 14.00
C HIS A 103 24.24 15.23 13.10
N PRO A 104 24.27 13.92 13.41
CA PRO A 104 23.73 12.88 12.55
C PRO A 104 22.21 13.02 12.37
N VAL A 105 21.73 12.63 11.18
CA VAL A 105 20.31 12.39 10.97
C VAL A 105 19.82 11.26 11.88
N LEU A 106 18.67 11.50 12.51
CA LEU A 106 18.09 10.56 13.47
C LEU A 106 16.99 9.72 12.80
N PRO A 107 16.98 8.40 13.01
CA PRO A 107 15.81 7.59 12.68
C PRO A 107 14.59 8.09 13.45
N PRO A 108 13.36 7.98 12.89
CA PRO A 108 12.15 8.31 13.64
C PRO A 108 12.09 7.58 14.98
N GLY A 109 11.70 8.28 16.04
CA GLY A 109 11.58 7.73 17.39
C GLY A 109 12.91 7.59 18.16
N LEU A 110 14.04 8.07 17.63
CA LEU A 110 15.31 8.19 18.35
C LEU A 110 15.65 9.64 18.64
N ASP A 111 16.02 9.94 19.89
CA ASP A 111 16.50 11.27 20.29
C ASP A 111 18.00 11.47 20.01
N LYS A 112 18.76 10.37 19.93
CA LYS A 112 20.20 10.34 19.62
C LYS A 112 20.61 8.99 19.03
N ILE A 113 21.70 8.97 18.28
CA ILE A 113 22.32 7.72 17.85
C ILE A 113 22.97 7.05 19.07
N PRO A 114 22.71 5.75 19.35
CA PRO A 114 23.34 5.05 20.46
C PRO A 114 24.86 4.98 20.29
N ALA A 115 25.61 5.14 21.39
CA ALA A 115 27.06 5.00 21.36
C ALA A 115 27.48 3.53 21.14
N PRO A 116 28.74 3.24 20.76
CA PRO A 116 29.20 1.87 20.58
C PRO A 116 28.95 1.00 21.82
N GLY A 117 28.24 -0.11 21.63
CA GLY A 117 27.85 -1.01 22.73
C GLY A 117 26.56 -0.60 23.47
N GLU A 118 25.96 0.53 23.11
CA GLU A 118 24.63 0.91 23.59
C GLU A 118 23.54 0.41 22.66
N MET A 119 22.36 0.18 23.23
CA MET A 119 21.18 -0.29 22.51
C MET A 119 19.92 0.45 22.96
N VAL A 120 19.08 0.81 22.00
CA VAL A 120 17.74 1.37 22.20
C VAL A 120 16.75 0.36 21.64
N VAL A 121 15.76 -0.04 22.44
CA VAL A 121 14.82 -1.13 22.12
C VAL A 121 13.39 -0.63 22.04
N SER A 122 12.53 -1.31 21.29
CA SER A 122 11.08 -1.03 21.34
C SER A 122 10.51 -1.38 22.73
N PRO A 123 9.37 -0.79 23.14
CA PRO A 123 8.72 -1.12 24.41
C PRO A 123 8.44 -2.62 24.54
N ALA A 124 7.89 -3.25 23.51
CA ALA A 124 7.59 -4.68 23.50
C ALA A 124 8.85 -5.57 23.61
N LEU A 125 9.98 -5.14 23.01
CA LEU A 125 11.24 -5.86 23.15
C LEU A 125 11.85 -5.67 24.54
N ARG A 126 11.69 -4.51 25.16
CA ARG A 126 12.08 -4.31 26.56
C ARG A 126 11.33 -5.27 27.47
N ASP A 127 10.00 -5.30 27.37
CA ASP A 127 9.18 -6.19 28.21
C ASP A 127 9.61 -7.66 28.03
N LEU A 128 9.90 -8.05 26.78
CA LEU A 128 10.40 -9.38 26.47
C LEU A 128 11.79 -9.66 27.06
N LEU A 129 12.67 -8.65 27.03
CA LEU A 129 14.01 -8.70 27.61
C LEU A 129 14.01 -8.58 29.12
N ASP A 130 12.95 -8.09 29.76
CA ASP A 130 12.87 -7.98 31.23
C ASP A 130 12.29 -9.25 31.85
N ASP A 131 11.48 -10.01 31.11
CA ASP A 131 10.91 -11.29 31.53
C ASP A 131 12.00 -12.29 32.00
N PRO A 132 11.92 -12.83 33.23
CA PRO A 132 12.89 -13.78 33.76
C PRO A 132 12.94 -15.11 33.01
N SER A 133 11.89 -15.49 32.28
CA SER A 133 11.87 -16.72 31.47
C SER A 133 12.76 -16.65 30.22
N ASN A 134 13.11 -15.44 29.77
CA ASN A 134 13.87 -15.21 28.53
C ASN A 134 15.38 -15.01 28.76
N THR A 135 15.98 -15.84 29.62
CA THR A 135 17.42 -15.76 29.97
C THR A 135 18.33 -15.85 28.74
N LEU A 136 18.05 -16.76 27.81
CA LEU A 136 18.83 -16.91 26.57
C LEU A 136 18.80 -15.65 25.68
N LEU A 137 17.69 -14.92 25.69
CA LEU A 137 17.58 -13.66 24.96
C LEU A 137 18.41 -12.57 25.64
N LYS A 138 18.33 -12.49 26.98
CA LYS A 138 19.15 -11.59 27.80
C LYS A 138 20.64 -11.84 27.58
N GLU A 139 21.08 -13.09 27.56
CA GLU A 139 22.48 -13.46 27.30
C GLU A 139 22.93 -13.03 25.90
N ARG A 140 22.09 -13.24 24.88
CA ARG A 140 22.39 -12.83 23.50
C ARG A 140 22.63 -11.33 23.36
N PHE A 141 21.84 -10.52 24.08
CA PHE A 141 21.95 -9.06 24.10
C PHE A 141 22.82 -8.54 25.26
N GLY A 142 23.38 -9.40 26.10
CA GLY A 142 24.05 -9.02 27.34
C GLY A 142 25.33 -8.22 27.17
N LYS A 143 25.90 -8.21 25.95
CA LYS A 143 27.03 -7.36 25.58
C LYS A 143 26.62 -5.89 25.32
N TYR A 144 25.33 -5.60 25.22
CA TYR A 144 24.82 -4.27 24.94
C TYR A 144 24.13 -3.67 26.15
N ARG A 145 24.40 -2.39 26.42
CA ARG A 145 23.74 -1.63 27.48
C ARG A 145 22.46 -1.01 26.93
N GLN A 146 21.31 -1.34 27.52
CA GLN A 146 20.05 -0.68 27.21
C GLN A 146 20.08 0.77 27.72
N THR A 147 19.96 1.75 26.82
CA THR A 147 20.05 3.19 27.17
C THR A 147 18.77 3.97 26.91
N GLY A 148 17.78 3.36 26.23
CA GLY A 148 16.52 4.03 25.94
C GLY A 148 15.46 3.14 25.31
N THR A 149 14.31 3.74 25.01
CA THR A 149 13.20 3.12 24.27
C THR A 149 13.01 3.83 22.94
N ILE A 150 12.65 3.08 21.90
CA ILE A 150 12.21 3.68 20.63
C ILE A 150 10.83 4.29 20.83
N GLY A 151 10.66 5.56 20.44
CA GLY A 151 9.38 6.26 20.46
C GLY A 151 8.40 5.71 19.41
N GLU A 152 7.11 6.00 19.58
CA GLU A 152 6.03 5.46 18.72
C GLU A 152 6.23 5.79 17.23
N ALA A 153 6.78 6.96 16.91
CA ALA A 153 7.05 7.37 15.53
C ALA A 153 8.07 6.45 14.81
N GLY A 154 8.90 5.70 15.55
CA GLY A 154 9.87 4.75 15.00
C GLY A 154 9.33 3.33 14.81
N LEU A 155 8.09 3.06 15.21
CA LEU A 155 7.51 1.72 15.25
C LEU A 155 6.33 1.59 14.28
N MET A 156 6.27 0.47 13.57
CA MET A 156 5.13 0.11 12.73
C MET A 156 3.93 -0.36 13.57
N SER A 157 4.20 -0.96 14.73
CA SER A 157 3.20 -1.48 15.66
C SER A 157 3.70 -1.36 17.11
N PRO A 158 2.80 -1.14 18.10
CA PRO A 158 3.17 -1.16 19.52
C PRO A 158 3.83 -2.48 19.97
N LEU A 159 3.52 -3.59 19.30
CA LEU A 159 4.05 -4.92 19.59
C LEU A 159 5.29 -5.30 18.76
N GLU A 160 5.83 -4.37 17.97
CA GLU A 160 6.99 -4.63 17.13
C GLU A 160 8.24 -4.90 17.99
N LEU A 161 8.97 -5.98 17.70
CA LEU A 161 10.23 -6.29 18.34
C LEU A 161 11.39 -5.69 17.54
N TYR A 162 11.77 -4.47 17.88
CA TYR A 162 12.76 -3.69 17.14
C TYR A 162 13.87 -3.15 18.02
N TYR A 163 15.09 -3.05 17.49
CA TYR A 163 16.24 -2.50 18.24
C TYR A 163 17.25 -1.76 17.36
N TYR A 164 17.87 -0.73 17.92
CA TYR A 164 19.01 -0.03 17.34
C TYR A 164 20.23 -0.22 18.23
N VAL A 165 21.38 -0.51 17.63
CA VAL A 165 22.64 -0.72 18.34
C VAL A 165 23.72 0.20 17.79
N GLY A 166 24.42 0.90 18.67
CA GLY A 166 25.63 1.63 18.28
C GLY A 166 26.78 0.65 18.05
N ALA A 167 27.43 0.71 16.90
CA ALA A 167 28.55 -0.17 16.57
C ALA A 167 29.77 0.59 16.10
N ASP A 168 30.93 0.16 16.61
CA ASP A 168 32.24 0.56 16.10
C ASP A 168 33.20 -0.65 16.18
N PRO A 169 33.86 -1.08 15.09
CA PRO A 169 33.78 -0.52 13.75
C PRO A 169 32.47 -0.86 13.03
N LEU A 170 31.91 0.13 12.33
CA LEU A 170 30.88 -0.05 11.31
C LEU A 170 31.36 0.64 10.03
N THR A 171 31.54 -0.13 8.97
CA THR A 171 32.05 0.37 7.68
C THR A 171 31.38 -0.34 6.51
N SER A 172 31.47 0.24 5.31
CA SER A 172 30.89 -0.37 4.11
C SER A 172 31.46 -1.72 3.74
N ALA A 173 32.71 -2.00 4.13
CA ALA A 173 33.30 -3.34 3.99
C ALA A 173 32.54 -4.42 4.79
N HIS A 174 31.83 -4.03 5.85
CA HIS A 174 31.03 -4.93 6.69
C HIS A 174 29.54 -4.93 6.33
N GLY A 175 29.18 -4.47 5.13
CA GLY A 175 27.80 -4.41 4.64
C GLY A 175 27.00 -3.19 5.12
N ALA A 176 27.65 -2.19 5.72
CA ALA A 176 26.99 -0.94 6.08
C ALA A 176 26.83 -0.01 4.86
N HIS A 177 25.68 0.62 4.72
CA HIS A 177 25.45 1.64 3.72
C HIS A 177 25.28 3.00 4.41
N ARG A 178 25.71 4.06 3.71
CA ARG A 178 25.59 5.43 4.24
C ARG A 178 24.23 6.00 3.89
N VAL A 179 23.69 6.75 4.85
CA VAL A 179 22.34 7.30 4.83
C VAL A 179 22.46 8.78 5.18
N ALA A 180 21.83 9.63 4.37
CA ALA A 180 21.79 11.07 4.54
C ALA A 180 20.42 11.60 5.00
N GLY A 181 19.43 10.71 5.11
CA GLY A 181 18.08 11.04 5.56
C GLY A 181 17.20 9.80 5.75
N PHE A 182 16.05 9.99 6.36
CA PHE A 182 15.03 8.96 6.57
C PHE A 182 13.71 9.44 5.97
N GLY A 183 12.92 8.51 5.42
CA GLY A 183 11.76 8.87 4.62
C GLY A 183 12.08 8.82 3.13
N GLN A 184 11.10 8.43 2.33
CA GLN A 184 11.17 8.53 0.88
C GLN A 184 10.46 9.83 0.49
N ASP A 185 11.11 10.65 -0.33
CA ASP A 185 10.43 11.79 -0.94
C ASP A 185 9.44 11.21 -1.96
N ASP A 186 8.14 11.29 -1.69
CA ASP A 186 7.04 10.76 -2.53
C ASP A 186 6.95 11.42 -3.92
N SER A 187 7.95 12.22 -4.29
CA SER A 187 8.13 12.83 -5.62
C SER A 187 8.52 11.82 -6.70
N LEU A 188 8.39 10.51 -6.46
CA LEU A 188 8.60 9.48 -7.47
C LEU A 188 7.63 9.69 -8.64
N PRO A 189 8.11 9.95 -9.87
CA PRO A 189 7.29 9.73 -11.04
C PRO A 189 6.97 8.24 -11.10
N LEU A 190 5.68 7.89 -11.05
CA LEU A 190 5.22 6.51 -11.28
C LEU A 190 5.94 5.94 -12.51
N ASP A 191 6.56 4.76 -12.34
CA ASP A 191 7.26 4.07 -13.43
C ASP A 191 6.35 4.05 -14.68
N PRO A 192 6.80 4.57 -15.83
CA PRO A 192 6.02 4.59 -17.07
C PRO A 192 5.42 3.21 -17.42
N PHE A 193 6.08 2.12 -17.03
CA PHE A 193 5.58 0.76 -17.20
C PHE A 193 4.34 0.49 -16.33
N LEU A 194 4.35 0.93 -15.07
CA LEU A 194 3.22 0.79 -14.15
C LEU A 194 2.04 1.66 -14.59
N MET A 195 2.32 2.88 -15.06
CA MET A 195 1.28 3.76 -15.63
C MET A 195 0.65 3.13 -16.88
N ALA A 196 1.46 2.57 -17.79
CA ALA A 196 0.97 1.85 -18.96
C ALA A 196 0.13 0.62 -18.58
N LEU A 197 0.53 -0.13 -17.55
CA LEU A 197 -0.23 -1.27 -17.05
C LEU A 197 -1.59 -0.86 -16.47
N VAL A 198 -1.65 0.22 -15.69
CA VAL A 198 -2.93 0.76 -15.16
C VAL A 198 -3.85 1.21 -16.30
N VAL A 199 -3.33 1.95 -17.28
CA VAL A 199 -4.10 2.36 -18.46
C VAL A 199 -4.61 1.15 -19.23
N LEU A 200 -3.78 0.12 -19.43
CA LEU A 200 -4.17 -1.13 -20.08
C LEU A 200 -5.31 -1.82 -19.33
N ILE A 201 -5.22 -1.91 -18.00
CA ILE A 201 -6.29 -2.48 -17.16
C ILE A 201 -7.59 -1.68 -17.32
N CYS A 202 -7.53 -0.35 -17.29
CA CYS A 202 -8.68 0.50 -17.52
C CYS A 202 -9.31 0.26 -18.90
N VAL A 203 -8.51 0.16 -19.97
CA VAL A 203 -9.01 -0.12 -21.33
C VAL A 203 -9.65 -1.50 -21.40
N VAL A 204 -9.03 -2.52 -20.82
CA VAL A 204 -9.57 -3.89 -20.79
C VAL A 204 -10.88 -3.93 -20.02
N LEU A 205 -11.01 -3.19 -18.91
CA LEU A 205 -12.24 -3.11 -18.12
C LEU A 205 -13.35 -2.30 -18.80
N LEU A 206 -13.02 -1.31 -19.63
CA LEU A 206 -13.98 -0.53 -20.42
C LEU A 206 -14.47 -1.28 -21.67
N THR A 207 -13.71 -2.26 -22.17
CA THR A 207 -14.05 -3.00 -23.38
C THR A 207 -15.39 -3.76 -23.27
N PRO A 208 -15.67 -4.53 -22.20
CA PRO A 208 -16.97 -5.18 -22.00
C PRO A 208 -18.15 -4.19 -21.95
N VAL A 209 -17.95 -3.01 -21.35
CA VAL A 209 -18.97 -1.96 -21.25
C VAL A 209 -19.34 -1.43 -22.64
N ALA A 210 -18.35 -1.18 -23.49
CA ALA A 210 -18.57 -0.74 -24.87
C ALA A 210 -19.31 -1.80 -25.70
N ILE A 211 -18.96 -3.08 -25.55
CA ILE A 211 -19.63 -4.21 -26.22
C ILE A 211 -21.10 -4.31 -25.77
N PHE A 212 -21.36 -4.15 -24.47
CA PHE A 212 -22.72 -4.18 -23.92
C PHE A 212 -23.60 -3.02 -24.43
N ILE A 213 -23.04 -1.81 -24.51
CA ILE A 213 -23.73 -0.65 -25.08
C ILE A 213 -24.02 -0.90 -26.57
N GLY A 214 -23.02 -1.36 -27.34
CA GLY A 214 -23.18 -1.64 -28.77
C GLY A 214 -24.26 -2.69 -29.05
N THR A 215 -24.29 -3.77 -28.26
CA THR A 215 -25.34 -4.80 -28.37
C THR A 215 -26.70 -4.26 -27.99
N ALA A 216 -26.82 -3.49 -26.90
CA ALA A 216 -28.08 -2.87 -26.48
C ALA A 216 -28.68 -1.92 -27.54
N VAL A 217 -27.83 -1.14 -28.23
CA VAL A 217 -28.24 -0.25 -29.32
C VAL A 217 -28.71 -1.06 -30.54
N ARG A 218 -28.00 -2.14 -30.89
CA ARG A 218 -28.32 -2.99 -32.05
C ARG A 218 -29.67 -3.71 -31.90
N PHE A 219 -29.98 -4.20 -30.70
CA PHE A 219 -31.29 -4.80 -30.41
C PHE A 219 -32.45 -3.78 -30.33
N GLY A 220 -32.16 -2.48 -30.26
CA GLY A 220 -33.15 -1.41 -30.36
C GLY A 220 -33.65 -1.16 -31.79
N GLY A 221 -32.86 -1.52 -32.81
CA GLY A 221 -33.17 -1.33 -34.22
C GLY A 221 -34.21 -2.33 -34.76
N ASP A 222 -34.07 -3.62 -34.43
CA ASP A 222 -34.90 -4.69 -35.01
C ASP A 222 -36.41 -4.57 -34.67
N ARG A 223 -36.75 -3.89 -33.56
CA ARG A 223 -38.15 -3.60 -33.19
C ARG A 223 -38.79 -2.49 -34.03
N ARG A 224 -38.00 -1.57 -34.61
CA ARG A 224 -38.53 -0.53 -35.51
C ARG A 224 -38.88 -1.11 -36.88
N ASP A 225 -38.03 -1.99 -37.42
CA ASP A 225 -38.25 -2.57 -38.75
C ASP A 225 -39.46 -3.52 -38.80
N ARG A 226 -39.70 -4.30 -37.75
CA ARG A 226 -40.91 -5.14 -37.66
C ARG A 226 -42.21 -4.34 -37.60
N ARG A 227 -42.21 -3.15 -36.98
CA ARG A 227 -43.38 -2.27 -36.93
C ARG A 227 -43.67 -1.61 -38.28
N LEU A 228 -42.64 -1.26 -39.06
CA LEU A 228 -42.81 -0.70 -40.40
C LEU A 228 -43.26 -1.74 -41.44
N ALA A 229 -42.77 -2.98 -41.33
CA ALA A 229 -43.22 -4.09 -42.19
C ALA A 229 -44.70 -4.43 -41.95
N ALA A 230 -45.16 -4.45 -40.69
CA ALA A 230 -46.56 -4.68 -40.36
C ALA A 230 -47.48 -3.55 -40.86
N LEU A 231 -47.04 -2.29 -40.81
CA LEU A 231 -47.79 -1.16 -41.37
C LEU A 231 -47.86 -1.19 -42.91
N ARG A 232 -46.81 -1.66 -43.58
CA ARG A 232 -46.83 -1.90 -45.05
C ARG A 232 -47.79 -3.00 -45.48
N LEU A 233 -48.07 -3.98 -44.61
CA LEU A 233 -49.00 -5.07 -44.87
C LEU A 233 -50.48 -4.72 -44.63
N VAL A 234 -50.76 -3.68 -43.85
CA VAL A 234 -52.12 -3.17 -43.59
C VAL A 234 -52.48 -2.01 -44.54
N GLY A 235 -51.47 -1.38 -45.15
CA GLY A 235 -51.64 -0.31 -46.15
C GLY A 235 -51.64 -0.76 -47.61
N ALA A 236 -51.71 -2.07 -47.88
CA ALA A 236 -51.79 -2.67 -49.22
C ALA A 236 -53.09 -3.46 -49.37
#